data_AF-A0A820NE33-F1
#
_entry.id   AF-A0A820NE33-F1
#
_cell.length_a   1.000
_cell.length_b   1.000
_cell.length_c   1.000
_cell.angle_alpha   90.00
_cell.angle_beta   90.00
_cell.angle_gamma   90.00
#
_symmetry.space_group_name_H-M   'P 1'
#
loop_
_entity.id
_entity.type
_entity.pdbx_description
1 polymer ?
#
loop_
_entity_poly.entity_id
_entity_poly.type
_entity_poly.pdbx_seq_one_letter_code
_entity_poly.pdbx_strand_id
1 'polypeptide(L)'
;MNPRGSFGTLHQFIMRFVCDVLKAGLAQAKVQGFAEVLAAKDAEDGISALIQTEGLGGLRPNTIILCWPIHWKKDYDSYTADAFIRKYY
;
A
#
# COMPACT_ATOMS: atom_id res chain seq x y z
N MET A 1 3.90 -7.40 -34.82
CA MET A 1 4.73 -6.70 -33.80
C MET A 1 3.79 -5.97 -32.85
N ASN A 2 3.71 -6.41 -31.60
CA ASN A 2 2.83 -5.83 -30.57
C ASN A 2 3.70 -5.00 -29.60
N PRO A 3 3.48 -3.70 -29.40
CA PRO A 3 4.37 -2.87 -28.57
C PRO A 3 4.09 -2.98 -27.06
N ARG A 4 3.24 -3.90 -26.60
CA ARG A 4 2.92 -4.07 -25.16
C ARG A 4 3.96 -4.87 -24.36
N GLY A 5 5.05 -5.33 -24.98
CA GLY A 5 6.00 -6.28 -24.37
C GLY A 5 7.12 -5.69 -23.50
N SER A 6 7.32 -4.36 -23.45
CA SER A 6 8.50 -3.76 -22.80
C SER A 6 8.19 -2.90 -21.57
N PHE A 7 6.93 -2.48 -21.37
CA PHE A 7 6.52 -1.71 -20.18
C PHE A 7 6.20 -2.61 -18.96
N GLY A 8 6.05 -3.92 -19.20
CA GLY A 8 5.61 -4.88 -18.18
C GLY A 8 6.69 -5.37 -17.23
N THR A 9 7.97 -5.37 -17.61
CA THR A 9 9.01 -6.02 -16.81
C THR A 9 9.48 -5.18 -15.62
N LEU A 10 9.90 -3.92 -15.83
CA LEU A 10 10.52 -3.14 -14.75
C LEU A 10 9.53 -2.82 -13.62
N HIS A 11 8.31 -2.40 -13.96
CA HIS A 11 7.26 -2.16 -12.96
C HIS A 11 6.97 -3.42 -12.14
N GLN A 12 6.82 -4.58 -12.81
CA GLN A 12 6.62 -5.85 -12.11
C GLN A 12 7.82 -6.24 -11.24
N PHE A 13 9.06 -6.00 -11.69
CA PHE A 13 10.25 -6.25 -10.89
C PHE A 13 10.29 -5.40 -9.63
N ILE A 14 9.99 -4.10 -9.71
CA ILE A 14 9.96 -3.20 -8.55
C ILE A 14 8.88 -3.65 -7.56
N MET A 15 7.65 -3.89 -8.05
CA MET A 15 6.55 -4.34 -7.19
C MET A 15 6.86 -5.68 -6.52
N ARG A 16 7.49 -6.61 -7.26
CA ARG A 16 7.93 -7.90 -6.73
C ARG A 16 8.98 -7.73 -5.65
N PHE A 17 9.99 -6.91 -5.92
CA PHE A 17 11.07 -6.62 -4.98
C PHE A 17 10.53 -6.02 -3.67
N VAL A 18 9.64 -5.01 -3.77
CA VAL A 18 9.01 -4.39 -2.58
C VAL A 18 8.21 -5.42 -1.80
N CYS A 19 7.43 -6.27 -2.48
CA CYS A 19 6.66 -7.32 -1.83
C CYS A 19 7.56 -8.32 -1.09
N ASP A 20 8.70 -8.70 -1.68
CA ASP A 20 9.64 -9.63 -1.06
C ASP A 20 10.33 -9.02 0.17
N VAL A 21 10.66 -7.72 0.13
CA VAL A 21 11.17 -6.98 1.30
C VAL A 21 10.14 -6.95 2.44
N LEU A 22 8.87 -6.69 2.14
CA LEU A 22 7.80 -6.69 3.16
C LEU A 22 7.61 -8.08 3.79
N LYS A 23 7.62 -9.15 2.98
CA LYS A 23 7.56 -10.53 3.49
C LYS A 23 8.72 -10.86 4.42
N ALA A 24 9.93 -10.44 4.06
CA ALA A 24 11.10 -10.62 4.91
C ALA A 24 10.94 -9.88 6.25
N GLY A 25 10.39 -8.66 6.24
CA GLY A 25 10.07 -7.90 7.44
C GLY A 25 9.03 -8.58 8.34
N LEU A 26 7.94 -9.09 7.77
CA LEU A 26 6.93 -9.85 8.51
C LEU A 26 7.53 -11.11 9.17
N ALA A 27 8.37 -11.83 8.43
CA ALA A 27 9.05 -13.03 8.94
C ALA A 27 9.99 -12.72 10.11
N GLN A 28 10.79 -11.64 10.01
CA GLN A 28 11.66 -11.17 11.08
C GLN A 28 10.86 -10.76 12.33
N ALA A 29 9.70 -10.11 12.13
CA ALA A 29 8.79 -9.72 13.19
C ALA A 29 7.95 -10.89 13.76
N LYS A 30 8.11 -12.11 13.23
CA LYS A 30 7.31 -13.30 13.58
C LYS A 30 5.79 -13.09 13.40
N VAL A 31 5.42 -12.28 12.43
CA VAL A 31 4.01 -12.01 12.09
C VAL A 31 3.56 -13.03 11.05
N GLN A 32 2.53 -13.81 11.37
CA GLN A 32 1.87 -14.69 10.41
C GLN A 32 0.86 -13.87 9.61
N GLY A 33 1.11 -13.69 8.31
CA GLY A 33 0.23 -12.88 7.47
C GLY A 33 0.66 -12.83 6.02
N PHE A 34 -0.03 -11.98 5.28
CA PHE A 34 0.19 -11.72 3.87
C PHE A 34 0.80 -10.34 3.68
N ALA A 35 1.52 -10.14 2.58
CA ALA A 35 2.03 -8.84 2.17
C ALA A 35 1.54 -8.54 0.76
N GLU A 36 0.84 -7.41 0.62
CA GLU A 36 0.31 -6.90 -0.64
C GLU A 36 0.94 -5.54 -0.96
N VAL A 37 1.16 -5.28 -2.24
CA VAL A 37 1.70 -4.00 -2.74
C VAL A 37 0.82 -3.55 -3.90
N LEU A 38 0.28 -2.34 -3.79
CA LEU A 38 -0.57 -1.73 -4.81
C LEU A 38 0.12 -0.49 -5.38
N ALA A 39 0.06 -0.33 -6.70
CA ALA A 39 0.46 0.89 -7.38
C ALA A 39 -0.81 1.70 -7.70
N ALA A 40 -0.86 2.92 -7.20
CA ALA A 40 -1.95 3.86 -7.45
C ALA A 40 -1.37 5.19 -7.92
N LYS A 41 -2.21 5.99 -8.59
CA LYS A 41 -1.85 7.34 -9.02
C LYS A 41 -1.62 8.26 -7.82
N ASP A 42 -2.50 8.14 -6.82
CA ASP A 42 -2.55 8.98 -5.62
C ASP A 42 -2.77 8.09 -4.38
N ALA A 43 -2.29 8.53 -3.21
CA ALA A 43 -2.34 7.72 -1.98
C ALA A 43 -3.78 7.48 -1.47
N GLU A 44 -4.67 8.46 -1.64
CA GLU A 44 -6.08 8.36 -1.24
C GLU A 44 -6.80 7.23 -1.99
N ASP A 45 -6.61 7.18 -3.31
CA ASP A 45 -7.16 6.13 -4.17
C ASP A 45 -6.54 4.77 -3.84
N GLY A 46 -5.22 4.73 -3.61
CA GLY A 46 -4.51 3.50 -3.24
C GLY A 46 -5.00 2.90 -1.92
N ILE A 47 -5.12 3.72 -0.87
CA ILE A 47 -5.63 3.28 0.44
C ILE A 47 -7.10 2.85 0.32
N SER A 48 -7.91 3.58 -0.45
CA SER A 48 -9.31 3.22 -0.70
C SER A 48 -9.45 1.87 -1.37
N ALA A 49 -8.68 1.65 -2.44
CA ALA A 49 -8.66 0.39 -3.16
C ALA A 49 -8.23 -0.75 -2.23
N LEU A 50 -7.11 -0.61 -1.53
CA LEU A 50 -6.64 -1.61 -0.56
C LEU A 50 -7.75 -1.99 0.43
N ILE A 51 -8.33 -1.05 1.17
CA ILE A 51 -9.35 -1.39 2.19
C ILE A 51 -10.55 -2.14 1.59
N GLN A 52 -10.95 -1.81 0.36
CA GLN A 52 -12.15 -2.36 -0.27
C GLN A 52 -11.90 -3.70 -0.96
N THR A 53 -10.70 -3.92 -1.50
CA THR A 53 -10.36 -5.13 -2.25
C THR A 53 -9.65 -6.17 -1.40
N GLU A 54 -9.13 -5.79 -0.24
CA GLU A 54 -8.47 -6.70 0.68
C GLU A 54 -9.45 -7.74 1.24
N GLY A 55 -9.03 -8.99 1.16
CA GLY A 55 -9.74 -10.14 1.68
C GLY A 55 -9.90 -11.26 0.66
N LEU A 56 -9.69 -12.48 1.13
CA LEU A 56 -9.80 -13.68 0.31
C LEU A 56 -11.05 -14.46 0.72
N GLY A 57 -12.10 -14.37 -0.09
CA GLY A 57 -13.38 -15.01 0.20
C GLY A 57 -14.01 -14.47 1.47
N GLY A 58 -14.11 -15.31 2.51
CA GLY A 58 -14.66 -14.93 3.82
C GLY A 58 -13.66 -14.26 4.78
N LEU A 59 -12.37 -14.26 4.44
CA LEU A 59 -11.33 -13.62 5.26
C LEU A 59 -11.26 -12.13 4.91
N ARG A 60 -12.01 -11.29 5.64
CA ARG A 60 -11.90 -9.83 5.52
C ARG A 60 -11.28 -9.23 6.78
N PRO A 61 -10.30 -8.32 6.64
CA PRO A 61 -9.74 -7.61 7.79
C PRO A 61 -10.84 -6.77 8.46
N ASN A 62 -10.88 -6.80 9.79
CA ASN A 62 -11.85 -6.05 10.60
C ASN A 62 -11.23 -4.81 11.24
N THR A 63 -9.91 -4.67 11.18
CA THR A 63 -9.14 -3.64 11.87
C THR A 63 -8.07 -3.12 10.93
N ILE A 64 -7.97 -1.79 10.84
CA ILE A 64 -6.91 -1.10 10.12
C ILE A 64 -5.94 -0.53 11.15
N ILE A 65 -4.65 -0.81 11.00
CA ILE A 65 -3.57 -0.24 11.82
C ILE A 65 -2.71 0.63 10.92
N LEU A 66 -2.56 1.90 11.28
CA LEU A 66 -1.75 2.87 10.55
C LEU A 66 -0.79 3.57 11.52
N CYS A 67 0.38 3.96 11.03
CA CYS A 67 1.29 4.81 11.78
C CYS A 67 0.75 6.24 11.83
N TRP A 68 1.00 6.92 12.95
CA TRP A 68 0.70 8.35 13.05
C TRP A 68 1.54 9.16 12.03
N PRO A 69 0.94 10.10 11.28
CA PRO A 69 1.67 10.90 10.32
C PRO A 69 2.76 11.74 10.99
N ILE A 70 4.03 11.53 10.59
CA ILE A 70 5.20 12.13 11.23
C ILE A 70 5.25 13.66 11.03
N HIS A 71 4.65 14.17 9.96
CA HIS A 71 4.68 15.59 9.57
C HIS A 71 3.34 16.30 9.68
N TRP A 72 2.43 15.80 10.52
CA TRP A 72 1.06 16.32 10.64
C TRP A 72 0.90 17.81 10.99
N LYS A 73 1.96 18.46 11.51
CA LYS A 73 1.99 19.91 11.82
C LYS A 73 2.86 20.76 10.89
N LYS A 74 3.64 20.16 9.98
CA LYS A 74 4.51 20.94 9.11
C LYS A 74 3.76 21.22 7.82
N ASP A 75 3.23 22.44 7.73
CA ASP A 75 2.95 23.07 6.44
C ASP A 75 4.21 22.95 5.59
N TYR A 76 4.09 22.36 4.39
CA TYR A 76 4.96 22.43 3.19
C TYR A 76 5.19 21.12 2.41
N ASP A 77 4.61 19.98 2.77
CA ASP A 77 4.48 18.87 1.80
C ASP A 77 3.19 18.06 2.05
N SER A 78 2.07 18.65 1.64
CA SER A 78 0.72 18.16 1.92
C SER A 78 0.29 17.04 0.97
N TYR A 79 0.75 15.82 1.23
CA TYR A 79 0.08 14.61 0.72
C TYR A 79 -0.24 13.60 1.83
N THR A 80 0.55 13.58 2.92
CA THR A 80 0.40 12.56 3.98
C THR A 80 -0.58 12.96 5.09
N ALA A 81 -0.71 14.25 5.38
CA ALA A 81 -1.56 14.74 6.47
C ALA A 81 -3.04 14.91 6.03
N ASP A 82 -3.28 15.46 4.83
CA ASP A 82 -4.63 15.70 4.31
C ASP A 82 -5.42 14.40 4.07
N ALA A 83 -4.77 13.36 3.55
CA ALA A 83 -5.39 12.04 3.34
C ALA A 83 -5.83 11.37 4.66
N PHE A 84 -5.14 11.64 5.78
CA PHE A 84 -5.48 11.11 7.09
C PHE A 84 -6.73 11.79 7.67
N ILE A 85 -6.86 13.11 7.49
CA ILE A 85 -7.97 13.87 8.09
C ILE A 85 -9.24 13.76 7.25
N ARG A 86 -9.16 13.88 5.92
CA ARG A 86 -10.35 13.93 5.04
C ARG A 86 -11.22 12.67 5.03
N LYS A 87 -10.68 11.51 5.43
CA LYS A 87 -11.37 10.23 5.30
C LYS A 87 -11.77 9.60 6.64
N TYR A 88 -11.19 10.04 7.76
CA TYR A 88 -11.36 9.38 9.07
C TYR A 88 -12.05 10.27 10.13
N TYR A 89 -12.49 11.48 9.76
CA TYR A 89 -13.39 12.34 10.56
C TYR A 89 -14.47 12.97 9.68
#